data_AF-A0A8A2UC66-F1
#
_entry.id   AF-A0A8A2UC66-F1
#
_cell.length_a   1.000
_cell.length_b   1.000
_cell.length_c   1.000
_cell.angle_alpha   90.00
_cell.angle_beta   90.00
_cell.angle_gamma   90.00
#
_symmetry.space_group_name_H-M   'P 1'
#
loop_
_entity.id
_entity.type
_entity.pdbx_description
1 polymer ?
#
loop_
_entity_poly.entity_id
_entity_poly.type
_entity_poly.pdbx_seq_one_letter_code
_entity_poly.pdbx_strand_id
1 'polypeptide(L)'
;MSPASDSPPASNPSWRYGVYLFPIPPLLLVVTYATVSLFTVAAQAESPLLAIGAFAATVLTGWVAYLIAAVVTVALAMDALALRDHPAWNPNPWLAAVLGVVHFGGAFLAVPYLLSVPGISYYVYRRRQSVGGDGNGGHGDEHGSVDSSGGEYST
;
A
#
# COMPACT_ATOMS: atom_id res chain seq x y z
N MET A 1 25.55 -35.34 8.42
CA MET A 1 24.71 -34.68 7.40
C MET A 1 23.41 -34.26 8.07
N SER A 2 23.29 -32.98 8.44
CA SER A 2 22.02 -32.42 8.92
C SER A 2 21.17 -32.10 7.70
N PRO A 3 19.90 -32.53 7.63
CA PRO A 3 19.02 -32.08 6.57
C PRO A 3 18.77 -30.58 6.76
N ALA A 4 19.08 -29.80 5.72
CA ALA A 4 18.64 -28.43 5.63
C ALA A 4 17.10 -28.45 5.70
N SER A 5 16.55 -27.81 6.73
CA SER A 5 15.11 -27.60 6.83
C SER A 5 14.70 -26.63 5.72
N ASP A 6 14.20 -27.16 4.61
CA ASP A 6 13.46 -26.41 3.59
C ASP A 6 12.19 -25.85 4.24
N SER A 7 12.34 -24.73 4.94
CA SER A 7 11.20 -23.95 5.37
C SER A 7 10.55 -23.38 4.11
N PRO A 8 9.23 -23.58 3.91
CA PRO A 8 8.55 -22.99 2.78
C PRO A 8 8.71 -21.48 2.83
N PRO A 9 8.81 -20.79 1.67
CA PRO A 9 8.94 -19.35 1.64
C PRO A 9 7.77 -18.72 2.42
N ALA A 10 8.07 -17.77 3.30
CA ALA A 10 7.06 -17.10 4.12
C ALA A 10 5.95 -16.55 3.20
N SER A 11 4.70 -16.91 3.49
CA SER A 11 3.56 -16.52 2.67
C SER A 11 3.38 -15.00 2.73
N ASN A 12 3.40 -14.33 1.58
CA ASN A 12 3.24 -12.87 1.51
C ASN A 12 1.74 -12.52 1.56
N PRO A 13 1.24 -11.83 2.60
CA PRO A 13 -0.20 -11.60 2.77
C PRO A 13 -0.82 -10.83 1.61
N SER A 14 -1.99 -11.28 1.12
CA SER A 14 -2.72 -10.62 0.03
C SER A 14 -3.37 -9.29 0.44
N TRP A 15 -3.55 -9.06 1.75
CA TRP A 15 -4.08 -7.82 2.32
C TRP A 15 -3.36 -6.55 1.84
N ARG A 16 -2.08 -6.65 1.46
CA ARG A 16 -1.29 -5.57 0.86
C ARG A 16 -1.96 -4.84 -0.30
N TYR A 17 -2.76 -5.55 -1.11
CA TYR A 17 -3.42 -4.93 -2.25
C TYR A 17 -4.48 -3.91 -1.81
N GLY A 18 -5.17 -4.18 -0.69
CA GLY A 18 -6.07 -3.21 -0.08
C GLY A 18 -5.34 -2.01 0.50
N VAL A 19 -4.13 -2.22 1.07
CA VAL A 19 -3.28 -1.11 1.56
C VAL A 19 -2.88 -0.19 0.43
N TYR A 20 -2.56 -0.71 -0.76
CA TYR A 20 -2.15 0.09 -1.92
C TYR A 20 -3.25 1.00 -2.48
N LEU A 21 -4.50 0.84 -2.05
CA LEU A 21 -5.59 1.74 -2.42
C LEU A 21 -5.57 3.07 -1.66
N PHE A 22 -4.69 3.25 -0.67
CA PHE A 22 -4.63 4.46 0.17
C PHE A 22 -4.51 5.81 -0.58
N PRO A 23 -3.96 5.91 -1.81
CA PRO A 23 -3.97 7.20 -2.52
C PRO A 23 -5.33 7.54 -3.13
N ILE A 24 -6.24 6.57 -3.27
CA ILE A 24 -7.52 6.78 -3.97
C ILE A 24 -8.48 7.67 -3.17
N PRO A 25 -8.73 7.45 -1.87
CA PRO A 25 -9.61 8.32 -1.08
C PRO A 25 -9.25 9.82 -1.11
N PRO A 26 -7.98 10.26 -0.92
CA PRO A 26 -7.66 11.68 -1.02
C PRO A 26 -7.82 12.24 -2.44
N LEU A 27 -7.58 11.42 -3.50
CA LEU A 27 -7.86 11.85 -4.87
C LEU A 27 -9.35 12.03 -5.12
N LEU A 28 -10.18 11.10 -4.63
CA LEU A 28 -11.63 11.21 -4.71
C LEU A 28 -12.14 12.43 -3.93
N LEU A 29 -11.53 12.76 -2.79
CA LEU A 29 -11.87 13.97 -2.05
C LEU A 29 -11.62 15.25 -2.88
N VAL A 30 -10.51 15.32 -3.62
CA VAL A 30 -10.26 16.43 -4.56
C VAL A 30 -11.33 16.49 -5.65
N VAL A 31 -11.72 15.34 -6.21
CA VAL A 31 -12.82 15.26 -7.19
C VAL A 31 -14.14 15.74 -6.56
N THR A 32 -14.44 15.36 -5.32
CA THR A 32 -15.63 15.84 -4.58
C THR A 32 -15.64 17.36 -4.45
N TYR A 33 -14.51 18.00 -4.12
CA TYR A 33 -14.44 19.46 -4.07
C TYR A 33 -14.70 20.10 -5.44
N ALA A 34 -14.20 19.50 -6.51
CA ALA A 34 -14.44 19.97 -7.87
C ALA A 34 -15.92 19.83 -8.26
N THR A 35 -16.56 18.71 -7.95
CA THR A 35 -17.98 18.48 -8.28
C THR A 35 -18.91 19.36 -7.44
N VAL A 36 -18.59 19.63 -6.18
CA VAL A 36 -19.32 20.60 -5.35
C VAL A 36 -19.21 22.01 -5.93
N SER A 37 -18.00 22.42 -6.33
CA SER A 37 -17.78 23.73 -6.95
C SER A 37 -18.57 23.86 -8.26
N LEU A 38 -18.54 22.81 -9.09
CA LEU A 38 -19.32 22.74 -10.32
C LEU A 38 -20.82 22.82 -10.06
N PHE A 39 -21.32 22.12 -9.03
CA PHE A 39 -22.72 22.19 -8.62
C PHE A 39 -23.12 23.62 -8.26
N THR A 40 -22.33 24.32 -7.45
CA THR A 40 -22.60 25.70 -7.07
C THR A 40 -22.64 26.64 -8.27
N VAL A 41 -21.68 26.51 -9.20
CA VAL A 41 -21.65 27.32 -10.43
C VAL A 41 -22.85 27.00 -11.33
N ALA A 42 -23.19 25.73 -11.51
CA ALA A 42 -24.32 25.30 -12.34
C ALA A 42 -25.66 25.76 -11.78
N ALA A 43 -25.81 25.74 -10.45
CA ALA A 43 -27.01 26.23 -9.77
C ALA A 43 -27.19 27.75 -9.96
N GLN A 44 -26.11 28.53 -9.85
CA GLN A 44 -26.13 29.98 -10.09
C GLN A 44 -26.42 30.33 -11.55
N ALA A 45 -25.96 29.50 -12.49
CA ALA A 45 -26.22 29.65 -13.91
C ALA A 45 -27.59 29.09 -14.35
N GLU A 46 -28.45 28.69 -13.40
CA GLU A 46 -29.77 28.10 -13.66
C GLU A 46 -29.72 26.93 -14.66
N SER A 47 -28.67 26.10 -14.58
CA SER A 47 -28.48 24.93 -15.44
C SER A 47 -28.83 23.63 -14.69
N PRO A 48 -30.10 23.20 -14.70
CA PRO A 48 -30.57 22.12 -13.83
C PRO A 48 -29.92 20.77 -14.14
N LEU A 49 -29.72 20.44 -15.42
CA LEU A 49 -29.11 19.17 -15.82
C LEU A 49 -27.67 19.05 -15.32
N LEU A 50 -26.88 20.12 -15.45
CA LEU A 50 -25.51 20.16 -14.99
C LEU A 50 -25.43 20.13 -13.46
N ALA A 51 -26.32 20.85 -12.77
CA ALA A 51 -26.42 20.82 -11.31
C ALA A 51 -26.77 19.40 -10.80
N ILE A 52 -27.76 18.74 -11.38
CA ILE A 52 -28.12 17.35 -11.02
C ILE A 52 -26.94 16.41 -11.26
N GLY A 53 -26.26 16.53 -12.40
CA GLY A 53 -25.08 15.72 -12.71
C GLY A 53 -23.94 15.93 -11.71
N ALA A 54 -23.63 17.18 -11.38
CA ALA A 54 -22.58 17.53 -10.41
C ALA A 54 -22.92 17.10 -8.97
N PHE A 55 -24.19 17.19 -8.58
CA PHE A 55 -24.68 16.68 -7.31
C PHE A 55 -24.56 15.15 -7.24
N ALA A 56 -25.03 14.42 -8.25
CA ALA A 56 -24.90 12.97 -8.31
C ALA A 56 -23.44 12.53 -8.27
N ALA A 57 -22.56 13.20 -9.01
CA ALA A 57 -21.12 12.95 -8.97
C ALA A 57 -20.54 13.18 -7.57
N THR A 58 -20.91 14.26 -6.89
CA THR A 58 -20.50 14.54 -5.50
C THR A 58 -20.86 13.39 -4.56
N VAL A 59 -22.10 12.92 -4.62
CA VAL A 59 -22.60 11.83 -3.77
C VAL A 59 -21.86 10.53 -4.09
N LEU A 60 -21.73 10.18 -5.37
CA LEU A 60 -21.06 8.96 -5.80
C LEU A 60 -19.59 8.94 -5.40
N THR A 61 -18.85 10.00 -5.70
CA THR A 61 -17.42 10.13 -5.36
C THR A 61 -17.22 10.07 -3.85
N GLY A 62 -18.10 10.71 -3.06
CA GLY A 62 -18.04 10.65 -1.59
C GLY A 62 -18.24 9.23 -1.05
N TRP A 63 -19.28 8.52 -1.49
CA TRP A 63 -19.52 7.13 -1.07
C TRP A 63 -18.38 6.20 -1.46
N VAL A 64 -17.86 6.33 -2.68
CA VAL A 64 -16.72 5.53 -3.14
C VAL A 64 -15.47 5.82 -2.29
N ALA A 65 -15.22 7.08 -1.94
CA ALA A 65 -14.10 7.45 -1.06
C ALA A 65 -14.22 6.79 0.32
N TYR A 66 -15.42 6.81 0.93
CA TYR A 66 -15.66 6.15 2.23
C TYR A 66 -15.44 4.64 2.16
N LEU A 67 -15.99 3.97 1.15
CA LEU A 67 -15.85 2.53 0.99
C LEU A 67 -14.38 2.13 0.79
N ILE A 68 -13.64 2.84 -0.05
CA ILE A 68 -12.23 2.55 -0.28
C ILE A 68 -11.40 2.84 0.97
N ALA A 69 -11.66 3.95 1.68
CA ALA A 69 -10.94 4.25 2.92
C ALA A 69 -11.21 3.21 4.01
N ALA A 70 -12.42 2.65 4.09
CA ALA A 70 -12.74 1.54 4.98
C ALA A 70 -11.97 0.27 4.60
N VAL A 71 -11.90 -0.06 3.30
CA VAL A 71 -11.08 -1.17 2.80
C VAL A 71 -9.61 -0.99 3.17
N VAL A 72 -9.04 0.20 2.97
CA VAL A 72 -7.66 0.52 3.35
C VAL A 72 -7.44 0.32 4.85
N THR A 73 -8.39 0.75 5.68
CA THR A 73 -8.32 0.59 7.14
C THR A 73 -8.26 -0.89 7.55
N VAL A 74 -9.19 -1.70 7.05
CA VAL A 74 -9.24 -3.14 7.35
C VAL A 74 -8.00 -3.85 6.80
N ALA A 75 -7.62 -3.55 5.55
CA ALA A 75 -6.47 -4.14 4.91
C ALA A 75 -5.16 -3.83 5.64
N LEU A 76 -4.99 -2.59 6.12
CA LEU A 76 -3.81 -2.18 6.87
C LEU A 76 -3.71 -2.87 8.24
N ALA A 77 -4.84 -2.98 8.95
CA ALA A 77 -4.88 -3.71 10.21
C ALA A 77 -4.59 -5.21 10.02
N MET A 78 -5.22 -5.84 9.02
CA MET A 78 -5.04 -7.27 8.74
C MET A 78 -3.65 -7.60 8.19
N ASP A 79 -3.07 -6.74 7.34
CA ASP A 79 -1.69 -6.91 6.85
C ASP A 79 -0.69 -6.79 8.01
N ALA A 80 -0.87 -5.83 8.91
CA ALA A 80 0.00 -5.70 10.09
C ALA A 80 -0.16 -6.87 11.07
N LEU A 81 -1.39 -7.34 11.31
CA LEU A 81 -1.64 -8.54 12.12
C LEU A 81 -1.01 -9.80 11.53
N ALA A 82 -1.08 -9.96 10.21
CA ALA A 82 -0.46 -11.08 9.51
C ALA A 82 1.08 -11.05 9.56
N LEU A 83 1.67 -9.85 9.70
CA LEU A 83 3.11 -9.64 9.76
C LEU A 83 3.67 -9.49 11.18
N ARG A 84 2.82 -9.55 12.22
CA ARG A 84 3.22 -9.31 13.62
C ARG A 84 4.30 -10.28 14.14
N ASP A 85 4.43 -11.45 13.53
CA ASP A 85 5.39 -12.49 13.92
C ASP A 85 6.44 -12.71 12.81
N HIS A 86 6.48 -11.84 11.79
CA HIS A 86 7.36 -12.00 10.64
C HIS A 86 8.80 -11.58 11.01
N PRO A 87 9.81 -12.46 10.82
CA PRO A 87 11.16 -12.26 11.35
C PRO A 87 11.87 -11.05 10.73
N ALA A 88 11.60 -10.74 9.45
CA ALA A 88 12.22 -9.61 8.77
C ALA A 88 11.59 -8.24 9.09
N TRP A 89 10.33 -8.22 9.54
CA TRP A 89 9.63 -6.98 9.90
C TRP A 89 8.37 -7.25 10.72
N ASN A 90 8.33 -6.68 11.93
CA ASN A 90 7.21 -6.79 12.85
C ASN A 90 6.56 -5.41 13.06
N PRO A 91 5.55 -5.02 12.26
CA PRO A 91 4.83 -3.77 12.47
C PRO A 91 3.91 -3.86 13.69
N ASN A 92 3.79 -2.77 14.45
CA ASN A 92 2.80 -2.69 15.54
C ASN A 92 1.37 -2.65 14.95
N PRO A 93 0.53 -3.68 15.16
CA PRO A 93 -0.80 -3.74 14.56
C PRO A 93 -1.75 -2.66 15.07
N TRP A 94 -1.59 -2.20 16.32
CA TRP A 94 -2.39 -1.12 16.89
C TRP A 94 -2.10 0.21 16.21
N LEU A 95 -0.82 0.52 15.97
CA LEU A 95 -0.43 1.73 15.27
C LEU A 95 -0.94 1.72 13.82
N ALA A 96 -0.85 0.57 13.14
CA ALA A 96 -1.38 0.39 11.79
C ALA A 96 -2.91 0.58 11.74
N ALA A 97 -3.64 0.03 12.71
CA ALA A 97 -5.09 0.21 12.82
C ALA A 97 -5.48 1.68 13.09
N VAL A 98 -4.80 2.36 14.02
CA VAL A 98 -5.02 3.79 14.29
C VAL A 98 -4.76 4.61 13.03
N LEU A 99 -3.68 4.33 12.32
CA LEU A 99 -3.34 5.01 11.08
C LEU A 99 -4.41 4.81 10.00
N GLY A 100 -4.98 3.61 9.90
CA GLY A 100 -6.14 3.32 9.05
C GLY A 100 -7.37 4.14 9.46
N VAL A 101 -7.70 4.19 10.74
CA VAL A 101 -8.83 5.00 11.25
C VAL A 101 -8.61 6.49 10.97
N VAL A 102 -7.40 7.01 11.15
CA VAL A 102 -7.05 8.39 10.78
C VAL A 102 -7.23 8.61 9.28
N HIS A 103 -6.85 7.64 8.45
CA HIS A 103 -7.06 7.70 6.99
C HIS A 103 -8.55 7.70 6.61
N PHE A 104 -9.37 6.89 7.28
CA PHE A 104 -10.82 6.89 7.13
C PHE A 104 -11.43 8.22 7.56
N GLY A 105 -11.00 8.77 8.71
CA GLY A 105 -11.34 10.12 9.14
C GLY A 105 -10.98 11.19 8.11
N GLY A 106 -9.90 10.97 7.36
CA GLY A 106 -9.46 11.77 6.21
C GLY A 106 -10.54 11.97 5.14
N ALA A 107 -11.37 10.95 4.92
CA ALA A 107 -12.43 11.01 3.92
C ALA A 107 -13.56 11.97 4.33
N PHE A 108 -13.73 12.22 5.64
CA PHE A 108 -14.66 13.21 6.17
C PHE A 108 -14.01 14.59 6.31
N LEU A 109 -12.77 14.61 6.76
CA LEU A 109 -12.00 15.80 7.08
C LEU A 109 -10.65 15.71 6.36
N ALA A 110 -10.37 16.59 5.41
CA ALA A 110 -9.14 16.52 4.61
C ALA A 110 -7.84 16.49 5.46
N VAL A 111 -7.85 17.16 6.62
CA VAL A 111 -6.67 17.35 7.50
C VAL A 111 -6.01 16.03 7.93
N PRO A 112 -6.74 15.01 8.42
CA PRO A 112 -6.16 13.69 8.71
C PRO A 112 -5.33 13.04 7.58
N TYR A 113 -5.55 13.40 6.31
CA TYR A 113 -4.69 12.90 5.22
C TYR A 113 -3.24 13.39 5.30
N LEU A 114 -2.98 14.55 5.91
CA LEU A 114 -1.63 15.07 6.11
C LEU A 114 -0.77 14.16 7.00
N LEU A 115 -1.40 13.37 7.87
CA LEU A 115 -0.70 12.40 8.72
C LEU A 115 -0.80 10.98 8.15
N SER A 116 -1.99 10.57 7.70
CA SER A 116 -2.21 9.19 7.27
C SER A 116 -1.51 8.84 5.97
N VAL A 117 -1.51 9.72 4.96
CA VAL A 117 -0.86 9.47 3.67
C VAL A 117 0.65 9.23 3.81
N PRO A 118 1.44 10.11 4.47
CA PRO A 118 2.86 9.84 4.67
C PRO A 118 3.10 8.62 5.58
N GLY A 119 2.27 8.42 6.62
CA GLY A 119 2.39 7.25 7.49
C GLY A 119 2.18 5.92 6.74
N ILE A 120 1.14 5.83 5.90
CA ILE A 120 0.84 4.61 5.13
C ILE A 120 1.89 4.43 4.03
N SER A 121 2.36 5.52 3.42
CA SER A 121 3.48 5.47 2.47
C SER A 121 4.74 4.88 3.12
N TYR A 122 5.08 5.34 4.33
CA TYR A 122 6.20 4.80 5.10
C TYR A 122 6.00 3.32 5.44
N TYR A 123 4.79 2.93 5.86
CA TYR A 123 4.43 1.52 6.09
C TYR A 123 4.68 0.66 4.83
N VAL A 124 4.17 1.09 3.68
CA VAL A 124 4.34 0.38 2.40
C VAL A 124 5.81 0.30 2.00
N TYR A 125 6.57 1.38 2.19
CA TYR A 125 8.00 1.42 1.90
C TYR A 125 8.77 0.39 2.75
N ARG A 126 8.57 0.39 4.08
CA ARG A 126 9.24 -0.56 4.99
C ARG A 126 8.83 -2.00 4.69
N ARG A 127 7.54 -2.25 4.43
CA ARG A 127 7.04 -3.56 4.01
C ARG A 127 7.76 -4.08 2.77
N ARG A 128 7.92 -3.23 1.74
CA ARG A 128 8.58 -3.62 0.49
C ARG A 128 10.04 -3.97 0.70
N GLN A 129 10.76 -3.19 1.51
CA GLN A 129 12.16 -3.46 1.82
C GLN A 129 12.36 -4.77 2.60
N SER A 130 11.52 -5.02 3.60
CA SER A 130 11.74 -6.12 4.54
C SER A 130 11.03 -7.42 4.20
N VAL A 131 9.97 -7.40 3.39
CA VAL A 131 9.18 -8.61 3.05
C VAL A 131 9.17 -8.85 1.53
N GLY A 132 9.57 -7.86 0.73
CA GLY A 132 9.68 -7.98 -0.74
C GLY A 132 11.13 -8.08 -1.25
N GLY A 133 12.14 -7.83 -0.41
CA GLY A 133 13.55 -7.73 -0.81
C GLY A 133 14.32 -9.06 -0.82
N ASP A 134 13.79 -10.11 -0.21
CA ASP A 134 14.51 -11.36 0.07
C ASP A 134 14.80 -12.23 -1.18
N GLY A 135 14.38 -11.78 -2.37
CA GLY A 135 14.53 -12.51 -3.64
C GLY A 135 15.64 -12.02 -4.58
N ASN A 136 16.42 -10.98 -4.24
CA ASN A 136 17.35 -10.34 -5.18
C ASN A 136 18.77 -10.06 -4.64
N GLY A 137 19.29 -10.94 -3.78
CA GLY A 137 20.64 -10.82 -3.21
C GLY A 137 21.63 -11.92 -3.61
N GLY A 138 21.23 -12.87 -4.46
CA GLY A 138 22.06 -14.01 -4.86
C GLY A 138 22.56 -13.89 -6.30
N HIS A 139 23.35 -12.86 -6.62
CA HIS A 139 24.04 -12.84 -7.91
C HIS A 139 25.46 -12.29 -7.76
N GLY A 140 26.41 -13.23 -7.88
CA GLY A 140 27.73 -12.99 -8.44
C GLY A 140 28.80 -12.57 -7.45
N ASP A 141 29.34 -13.54 -6.71
CA ASP A 141 30.75 -13.55 -6.28
C ASP A 141 31.24 -15.01 -6.17
N GLU A 142 31.01 -15.81 -7.21
CA GLU A 142 31.83 -17.02 -7.42
C GLU A 142 33.16 -16.56 -8.04
N HIS A 143 34.08 -16.15 -7.17
CA HIS A 143 35.49 -16.08 -7.50
C HIS A 143 35.95 -17.47 -7.97
N GLY A 144 36.10 -17.62 -9.28
CA GLY A 144 36.64 -18.82 -9.90
C GLY A 144 38.05 -19.12 -9.40
N SER A 145 38.17 -20.13 -8.54
CA SER A 145 39.43 -20.86 -8.39
C SER A 145 39.57 -21.79 -9.60
N VAL A 146 40.23 -21.28 -10.64
CA VAL A 146 40.71 -22.12 -11.74
C VAL A 146 41.86 -22.96 -11.19
N ASP A 147 41.55 -24.21 -10.85
CA ASP A 147 42.55 -25.21 -10.51
C ASP A 147 43.28 -25.62 -11.80
N SER A 148 44.52 -25.14 -11.94
CA SER A 148 45.40 -25.44 -13.06
C SER A 148 46.13 -26.75 -12.75
N SER A 149 45.50 -27.85 -13.09
CA SER A 149 46.12 -29.18 -13.09
C SER A 149 46.07 -29.74 -14.51
N GLY A 150 47.10 -29.46 -15.31
CA GLY A 150 47.23 -29.99 -16.66
C GLY A 150 48.59 -29.70 -17.29
N GLY A 151 49.41 -30.75 -17.41
CA GLY A 151 50.68 -30.77 -18.14
C GLY A 151 51.89 -30.96 -17.20
N GLU A 152 52.85 -31.84 -17.43
CA GLU A 152 53.29 -32.51 -18.66
C GLU A 152 54.08 -33.79 -18.35
N TYR A 153 54.18 -34.64 -19.37
CA TYR A 153 54.95 -35.87 -19.51
C TYR A 153 56.47 -35.67 -19.37
N SER A 154 57.21 -36.71 -18.94
CA SER A 154 58.38 -37.23 -19.67
C SER A 154 58.97 -38.50 -19.07
N THR A 155 59.05 -39.52 -19.94
CA THR A 155 60.03 -40.63 -20.09
C THR A 155 60.43 -41.49 -18.89
#